data_AF-A0A348MYM3-F1
#
_entry.id   AF-A0A348MYM3-F1
#
_cell.length_a   1.000
_cell.length_b   1.000
_cell.length_c   1.000
_cell.angle_alpha   90.00
_cell.angle_beta   90.00
_cell.angle_gamma   90.00
#
_symmetry.space_group_name_H-M   'P 1'
#
loop_
_entity.id
_entity.type
_entity.pdbx_description
1 polymer ?
#
loop_
_entity_poly.entity_id
_entity_poly.type
_entity_poly.pdbx_seq_one_letter_code
_entity_poly.pdbx_strand_id
1 'polypeptide(L)'
;FTEITNASAAAKSAVEVCAQVTGALTTCDGGAAGIPADITAAAGIVGLGTVDGVIVTTKATDSSITGTGTFTLTPTVASGKVTWAAACVPATLC
;
A
#
# COMPACT_ATOMS: atom_id res chain seq x y z
N PHE A 1 5.68 -9.74 -9.66
CA PHE A 1 4.59 -8.75 -9.45
C PHE A 1 3.58 -9.21 -8.40
N THR A 2 3.15 -10.48 -8.40
CA THR A 2 2.25 -11.01 -7.34
C THR A 2 2.79 -10.80 -5.93
N GLU A 3 4.11 -10.89 -5.72
CA GLU A 3 4.75 -10.54 -4.44
C GLU A 3 4.50 -9.08 -4.02
N ILE A 4 4.50 -8.15 -4.98
CA ILE A 4 4.33 -6.70 -4.78
C ILE A 4 2.87 -6.41 -4.41
N THR A 5 1.91 -7.04 -5.11
CA THR A 5 0.50 -6.89 -4.77
C THR A 5 0.18 -7.54 -3.42
N ASN A 6 0.74 -8.72 -3.11
CA ASN A 6 0.51 -9.42 -1.84
C ASN A 6 1.10 -8.66 -0.65
N ALA A 7 2.22 -7.97 -0.81
CA ALA A 7 2.84 -7.17 0.25
C ALA A 7 1.91 -6.04 0.77
N SER A 8 0.93 -5.60 -0.03
CA SER A 8 -0.02 -4.56 0.38
C SER A 8 -1.15 -5.06 1.29
N ALA A 9 -1.37 -6.38 1.38
CA ALA A 9 -2.59 -6.95 1.96
C ALA A 9 -2.78 -6.60 3.45
N ALA A 10 -1.71 -6.71 4.25
CA ALA A 10 -1.77 -6.40 5.68
C ALA A 10 -2.04 -4.92 5.94
N ALA A 11 -1.36 -4.03 5.21
CA ALA A 11 -1.59 -2.59 5.30
C ALA A 11 -3.02 -2.24 4.88
N LYS A 12 -3.56 -2.88 3.84
CA LYS A 12 -4.93 -2.63 3.36
C LYS A 12 -5.97 -2.88 4.45
N SER A 13 -5.92 -4.04 5.10
CA SER A 13 -6.84 -4.36 6.19
C SER A 13 -6.68 -3.41 7.38
N ALA A 14 -5.45 -3.02 7.72
CA ALA A 14 -5.20 -2.09 8.82
C ALA A 14 -5.71 -0.66 8.50
N VAL A 15 -5.54 -0.18 7.26
CA VAL A 15 -6.09 1.11 6.82
C VAL A 15 -7.61 1.08 6.85
N GLU A 16 -8.25 -0.01 6.44
CA GLU A 16 -9.71 -0.16 6.53
C GLU A 16 -10.19 -0.03 7.98
N VAL A 17 -9.54 -0.70 8.93
CA VAL A 17 -9.86 -0.58 10.36
C VAL A 17 -9.62 0.84 10.87
N CYS A 18 -8.48 1.45 10.54
CA CYS A 18 -8.16 2.82 10.93
C CYS A 18 -9.22 3.82 10.43
N ALA A 19 -9.63 3.70 9.17
CA ALA A 19 -10.67 4.54 8.58
C ALA A 19 -12.05 4.35 9.24
N GLN A 20 -12.39 3.12 9.64
CA GLN A 20 -13.64 2.85 10.37
C GLN A 20 -13.63 3.44 11.79
N VAL A 21 -12.49 3.40 12.48
CA VAL A 21 -12.36 3.93 13.84
C VAL A 21 -12.35 5.45 13.87
N THR A 22 -11.65 6.07 12.92
CA THR A 22 -11.42 7.53 12.92
C THR A 22 -12.42 8.30 12.07
N GLY A 23 -13.08 7.63 11.11
CA GLY A 23 -13.91 8.28 10.09
C GLY A 23 -13.12 9.07 9.04
N ALA A 24 -11.79 8.98 9.05
CA ALA A 24 -10.90 9.73 8.17
C ALA A 24 -9.65 8.89 7.81
N LEU A 25 -8.80 9.41 6.92
CA LEU A 25 -7.56 8.75 6.51
C LEU A 25 -6.29 9.43 7.04
N THR A 26 -6.40 10.66 7.54
CA THR A 26 -5.28 11.57 7.85
C THR A 26 -4.33 11.10 8.96
N THR A 27 -4.64 10.00 9.63
CA THR A 27 -3.80 9.39 10.67
C THR A 27 -3.54 7.92 10.39
N CYS A 28 -3.89 7.44 9.21
CA CYS A 28 -3.75 6.05 8.80
C CYS A 28 -2.40 5.87 8.10
N ASP A 29 -1.33 6.10 8.84
CA ASP A 29 0.06 6.07 8.36
C ASP A 29 0.80 4.81 8.81
N GLY A 30 1.89 4.49 8.11
CA GLY A 30 2.79 3.40 8.45
C GLY A 30 3.30 3.52 9.88
N GLY A 31 3.21 2.44 10.66
CA GLY A 31 3.63 2.41 12.07
C GLY A 31 2.65 3.05 13.05
N ALA A 32 1.49 3.54 12.59
CA ALA A 32 0.42 4.08 13.40
C ALA A 32 -0.88 3.28 13.23
N ALA A 33 -1.83 3.40 14.17
CA ALA A 33 -3.17 2.81 14.08
C ALA A 33 -3.22 1.29 13.74
N GLY A 34 -2.17 0.53 14.12
CA GLY A 34 -2.04 -0.90 13.80
C GLY A 34 -1.56 -1.22 12.39
N ILE A 35 -1.24 -0.21 11.58
CA ILE A 35 -0.68 -0.33 10.24
C ILE A 35 0.81 -0.71 10.38
N PRO A 36 1.31 -1.69 9.60
CA PRO A 36 2.73 -2.04 9.59
C PRO A 36 3.62 -0.80 9.39
N ALA A 37 4.77 -0.78 10.05
CA ALA A 37 5.78 0.24 9.79
C ALA A 37 6.26 0.16 8.33
N ASP A 38 6.67 1.31 7.79
CA ASP A 38 7.20 1.39 6.44
C ASP A 38 8.46 0.52 6.29
N ILE A 39 8.57 -0.12 5.13
CA ILE A 39 9.68 -0.99 4.75
C ILE A 39 10.35 -0.37 3.54
N THR A 40 11.64 -0.06 3.67
CA THR A 40 12.46 0.36 2.53
C THR A 40 12.78 -0.86 1.67
N ALA A 41 12.55 -0.76 0.36
CA ALA A 41 12.88 -1.82 -0.58
C ALA A 41 14.39 -2.13 -0.58
N ALA A 42 14.74 -3.41 -0.64
CA ALA A 42 16.11 -3.89 -0.70
C ALA A 42 16.18 -5.21 -1.52
N ALA A 43 17.37 -5.82 -1.62
CA ALA A 43 17.51 -7.10 -2.31
C ALA A 43 16.70 -8.19 -1.60
N GLY A 44 15.77 -8.83 -2.32
CA GLY A 44 14.81 -9.79 -1.79
C GLY A 44 13.72 -9.18 -0.89
N ILE A 45 13.67 -7.85 -0.73
CA ILE A 45 12.72 -7.17 0.17
C ILE A 45 11.85 -6.21 -0.63
N VAL A 46 10.55 -6.51 -0.68
CA VAL A 46 9.53 -5.60 -1.23
C VAL A 46 9.33 -4.43 -0.26
N GLY A 47 9.41 -3.21 -0.80
CA GLY A 47 9.10 -2.01 -0.03
C GLY A 47 7.61 -1.87 0.22
N LEU A 48 7.25 -1.24 1.33
CA LEU A 48 5.88 -0.92 1.73
C LEU A 48 5.88 0.46 2.37
N GLY A 49 4.99 1.34 1.93
CA GLY A 49 4.75 2.64 2.56
C GLY A 49 3.25 2.89 2.70
N THR A 50 2.84 3.49 3.81
CA THR A 50 1.45 3.95 3.98
C THR A 50 1.43 5.39 4.47
N VAL A 51 0.78 6.28 3.72
CA VAL A 51 0.60 7.70 4.10
C VAL A 51 -0.83 8.10 3.81
N ASP A 52 -1.52 8.66 4.81
CA ASP A 52 -2.94 9.03 4.72
C ASP A 52 -3.79 7.89 4.12
N GLY A 53 -3.50 6.64 4.52
CA GLY A 53 -4.11 5.42 4.02
C GLY A 53 -3.73 5.00 2.59
N VAL A 54 -3.03 5.83 1.82
CA VAL A 54 -2.50 5.44 0.51
C VAL A 54 -1.36 4.46 0.72
N ILE A 55 -1.50 3.26 0.14
CA ILE A 55 -0.50 2.20 0.26
C ILE A 55 0.30 2.12 -1.03
N VAL A 56 1.62 2.15 -0.92
CA VAL A 56 2.53 1.93 -2.04
C VAL A 56 3.44 0.77 -1.72
N THR A 57 3.43 -0.27 -2.55
CA THR A 57 4.45 -1.31 -2.54
C THR A 57 5.41 -1.11 -3.69
N THR A 58 6.69 -1.39 -3.45
CA THR A 58 7.78 -1.19 -4.41
C THR A 58 8.56 -2.48 -4.58
N LYS A 59 8.89 -2.85 -5.83
CA LYS A 59 9.68 -4.04 -6.13
C LYS A 59 10.96 -4.10 -5.30
N ALA A 60 11.41 -5.32 -5.00
CA ALA A 60 12.75 -5.54 -4.48
C ALA A 60 13.81 -4.99 -5.44
N THR A 61 14.94 -4.52 -4.92
CA THR A 61 15.96 -3.82 -5.74
C THR A 61 16.66 -4.74 -6.75
N ASP A 62 16.64 -6.04 -6.49
CA ASP A 62 17.16 -7.12 -7.35
C ASP A 62 16.08 -7.73 -8.28
N SER A 63 14.87 -7.19 -8.30
CA SER A 63 13.80 -7.63 -9.19
C SER A 63 14.10 -7.32 -10.66
N SER A 64 13.77 -8.26 -11.54
CA SER A 64 13.90 -8.16 -13.01
C SER A 64 12.87 -7.25 -13.68
N ILE A 65 11.87 -6.75 -12.95
CA ILE A 65 10.89 -5.78 -13.48
C ILE A 65 11.62 -4.51 -13.91
N THR A 66 11.40 -4.07 -15.15
CA THR A 66 11.93 -2.80 -15.65
C THR A 66 11.06 -1.63 -15.18
N GLY A 67 11.68 -0.46 -14.98
CA GLY A 67 10.98 0.72 -14.42
C GLY A 67 10.87 0.70 -12.90
N THR A 68 9.92 1.48 -12.36
CA THR A 68 9.76 1.67 -10.90
C THR A 68 9.25 0.41 -10.20
N GLY A 69 8.38 -0.37 -10.85
CA GLY A 69 7.81 -1.60 -10.30
C GLY A 69 7.01 -1.35 -9.03
N THR A 70 6.06 -0.43 -9.09
CA THR A 70 5.20 -0.06 -7.95
C THR A 70 3.78 -0.55 -8.14
N PHE A 71 3.11 -0.79 -7.01
CA PHE A 71 1.67 -0.99 -6.93
C PHE A 71 1.11 -0.07 -5.86
N THR A 72 0.12 0.74 -6.24
CA THR A 72 -0.51 1.75 -5.39
C THR A 72 -1.97 1.38 -5.18
N LEU A 73 -2.39 1.37 -3.92
CA LEU A 73 -3.78 1.31 -3.52
C LEU A 73 -4.17 2.65 -2.90
N THR A 74 -5.10 3.35 -3.53
CA THR A 74 -5.62 4.64 -3.06
C THR A 74 -7.01 4.44 -2.47
N PRO A 75 -7.20 4.63 -1.16
CA PRO A 75 -8.51 4.50 -0.55
C PRO A 75 -9.37 5.75 -0.77
N THR A 76 -10.67 5.57 -0.78
CA THR A 76 -11.67 6.65 -0.65
C THR A 76 -12.66 6.24 0.44
N VAL A 77 -12.85 7.11 1.42
CA VAL A 77 -13.84 6.91 2.49
C VAL A 77 -15.08 7.70 2.13
N ALA A 78 -16.18 6.99 1.87
CA ALA A 78 -17.47 7.59 1.59
C ALA A 78 -18.59 6.76 2.22
N SER A 79 -19.50 7.43 2.92
CA SER A 79 -20.68 6.79 3.55
C SER A 79 -20.31 5.59 4.43
N GLY A 80 -19.23 5.70 5.22
CA GLY A 80 -18.76 4.65 6.12
C GLY A 80 -18.15 3.43 5.41
N LYS A 81 -17.82 3.54 4.12
CA LYS A 81 -17.18 2.47 3.34
C LYS A 81 -15.85 2.94 2.79
N VAL A 82 -14.89 2.02 2.73
CA VAL A 82 -13.62 2.22 2.06
C VAL A 82 -13.68 1.56 0.69
N THR A 83 -13.45 2.33 -0.37
CA THR A 83 -13.25 1.82 -1.73
C THR A 83 -11.80 2.05 -2.15
N TRP A 84 -11.28 1.23 -3.07
CA TRP A 84 -9.86 1.26 -3.43
C TRP A 84 -9.68 1.37 -4.95
N ALA A 85 -8.90 2.35 -5.37
CA ALA A 85 -8.35 2.41 -6.72
C ALA A 85 -6.96 1.76 -6.73
N ALA A 86 -6.73 0.84 -7.67
CA ALA A 86 -5.43 0.20 -7.85
C ALA A 86 -4.75 0.79 -9.09
N ALA A 87 -3.46 1.09 -8.97
CA ALA A 87 -2.60 1.50 -10.08
C ALA A 87 -1.24 0.82 -9.95
N CYS A 88 -0.55 0.64 -11.07
CA CYS A 88 0.80 0.12 -11.08
C CYS A 88 1.67 0.90 -12.06
N VAL A 89 2.97 0.89 -11.81
CA VAL A 89 3.96 1.44 -12.72
C VAL A 89 5.08 0.43 -12.91
N PRO A 90 5.31 -0.06 -14.13
CA PRO A 90 4.50 0.19 -15.34
C PRO A 90 3.04 -0.31 -15.21
N ALA A 91 2.06 0.46 -15.70
CA ALA A 91 0.79 -0.11 -16.18
C ALA A 91 1.17 -1.14 -17.26
N THR A 92 0.48 -2.23 -17.53
CA THR A 92 1.00 -3.49 -18.13
C THR A 92 1.39 -4.54 -17.09
N LEU A 93 1.79 -4.15 -15.88
CA LEU A 93 1.86 -5.09 -14.75
C LEU A 93 0.46 -5.34 -14.13
N CYS A 94 -0.44 -4.39 -14.38
CA CYS A 94 -1.87 -4.32 -14.12
C CYS A 94 -2.42 -3.27 -15.13
#